data_AF-A0A7S0STB0-F1
#
_entry.id   AF-A0A7S0STB0-F1
#
_cell.length_a   1.000
_cell.length_b   1.000
_cell.length_c   1.000
_cell.angle_alpha   90.00
_cell.angle_beta   90.00
_cell.angle_gamma   90.00
#
_symmetry.space_group_name_H-M   'P 1'
#
loop_
_entity.id
_entity.type
_entity.pdbx_description
1 polymer ?
#
loop_
_entity_poly.entity_id
_entity_poly.type
_entity_poly.pdbx_seq_one_letter_code
_entity_poly.pdbx_strand_id
1 'polypeptide(L)'
;WHQLSLVLINFLDNKSNQRDNNYYELYKGFISLFSNKLNPLQYVTIVSIVGHSFNDHLESLNYFEDLIKSNSALSEEAKICLQMDVVIVLLKLGKLIDAQNLLETNGDILFKLQSIDSLVFSKYYKSLSECYKLKGPAHEYHKAALMYITYTNIDKLSSEDKYELATDIALAAISGEGIYNFGEVIATPILKSLLNTPNAWLYDLIYALNNGDVDTFNKTIELNKSVYFNSPALVSQHESIKQKVVLLSLINIAFERSPN
;
A
#
# COMPACT_ATOMS: atom_id res chain seq x y z
N TRP A 1 20.85 -16.13 -16.98
CA TRP A 1 20.24 -15.88 -15.66
C TRP A 1 19.17 -14.80 -15.69
N HIS A 2 19.40 -13.64 -16.34
CA HIS A 2 18.40 -12.57 -16.42
C HIS A 2 17.05 -12.98 -17.08
N GLN A 3 17.08 -13.69 -18.21
CA GLN A 3 15.83 -14.19 -18.82
C GLN A 3 15.12 -15.23 -17.93
N LEU A 4 15.89 -16.05 -17.20
CA LEU A 4 15.33 -17.05 -16.30
C LEU A 4 14.64 -16.39 -15.10
N SER A 5 15.23 -15.35 -14.50
CA SER A 5 14.58 -14.62 -13.40
C SER A 5 13.30 -13.94 -13.85
N LEU A 6 13.26 -13.36 -15.06
CA LEU A 6 12.03 -12.77 -15.60
C LEU A 6 10.93 -13.81 -15.82
N VAL A 7 11.27 -14.98 -16.39
CA VAL A 7 10.31 -16.07 -16.59
C VAL A 7 9.80 -16.62 -15.26
N LEU A 8 10.69 -16.76 -14.26
CA LEU A 8 10.30 -17.22 -12.92
C LEU A 8 9.38 -16.21 -12.22
N ILE A 9 9.67 -14.91 -12.29
CA ILE A 9 8.81 -13.88 -11.72
C ILE A 9 7.42 -13.93 -12.37
N ASN A 10 7.35 -13.96 -13.70
CA ASN A 10 6.08 -14.06 -14.41
C ASN A 10 5.31 -15.36 -14.07
N PHE A 11 6.02 -16.46 -13.83
CA PHE A 11 5.40 -17.72 -13.42
C PHE A 11 4.82 -17.62 -12.00
N LEU A 12 5.56 -17.03 -11.07
CA LEU A 12 5.18 -16.89 -9.66
C LEU A 12 4.08 -15.83 -9.45
N ASP A 13 4.07 -14.75 -10.23
CA ASP A 13 3.06 -13.68 -10.17
C ASP A 13 1.66 -14.17 -10.57
N ASN A 14 1.58 -15.22 -11.38
CA ASN A 14 0.31 -15.81 -11.76
C ASN A 14 -0.29 -16.60 -10.60
N LYS A 15 -1.27 -16.01 -9.89
CA LYS A 15 -2.00 -16.65 -8.78
C LYS A 15 -2.55 -18.05 -9.12
N SER A 16 -2.89 -18.33 -10.38
CA SER A 16 -3.35 -19.65 -10.83
C SER A 16 -2.30 -20.76 -10.78
N ASN A 17 -1.01 -20.39 -10.73
CA ASN A 17 0.10 -21.34 -10.64
C ASN A 17 0.40 -21.75 -9.20
N GLN A 18 -0.13 -21.03 -8.21
CA GLN A 18 0.06 -21.37 -6.81
C GLN A 18 -0.80 -22.60 -6.47
N ARG A 19 -0.14 -23.67 -6.05
CA ARG A 19 -0.79 -24.93 -5.65
C ARG A 19 -0.06 -25.49 -4.45
N ASP A 20 -0.74 -25.53 -3.31
CA ASP A 20 -0.19 -26.02 -2.04
C ASP A 20 1.21 -25.43 -1.78
N ASN A 21 2.23 -26.28 -1.65
CA ASN A 21 3.60 -25.89 -1.31
C ASN A 21 4.55 -25.85 -2.52
N ASN A 22 4.00 -25.83 -3.74
CA ASN A 22 4.79 -25.96 -4.98
C ASN A 22 5.85 -24.87 -5.15
N TYR A 23 5.57 -23.65 -4.68
CA TYR A 23 6.50 -22.52 -4.76
C TYR A 23 7.71 -22.72 -3.84
N TYR A 24 7.50 -23.27 -2.65
CA TYR A 24 8.59 -23.59 -1.72
C TYR A 24 9.43 -24.77 -2.23
N GLU A 25 8.82 -25.80 -2.79
CA GLU A 25 9.54 -26.92 -3.40
C GLU A 25 10.40 -26.47 -4.59
N LEU A 26 9.85 -25.61 -5.45
CA LEU A 26 10.59 -24.99 -6.54
C LEU A 26 11.76 -24.16 -6.02
N TYR A 27 11.54 -23.42 -4.92
CA TYR A 27 12.61 -22.66 -4.29
C TYR A 27 13.74 -23.57 -3.79
N LYS A 28 13.39 -24.59 -3.00
CA LYS A 28 14.35 -25.50 -2.37
C LYS A 28 15.11 -26.34 -3.39
N GLY A 29 14.42 -26.85 -4.41
CA GLY A 29 14.98 -27.76 -5.41
C GLY A 29 15.69 -27.07 -6.57
N PHE A 30 15.32 -25.84 -6.91
CA PHE A 30 15.84 -25.16 -8.10
C PHE A 30 16.48 -23.81 -7.77
N ILE A 31 15.74 -22.87 -7.18
CA ILE A 31 16.19 -21.48 -7.02
C ILE A 31 17.38 -21.35 -6.06
N SER A 32 17.42 -22.18 -5.01
CA SER A 32 18.52 -22.23 -4.03
C SER A 32 19.88 -22.55 -4.67
N LEU A 33 19.90 -23.31 -5.78
CA LEU A 33 21.13 -23.77 -6.44
C LEU A 33 21.87 -22.65 -7.18
N PHE A 34 21.20 -21.57 -7.54
CA PHE A 34 21.79 -20.48 -8.33
C PHE A 34 21.51 -19.08 -7.76
N SER A 35 21.12 -18.99 -6.48
CA SER A 35 20.92 -17.73 -5.76
C SER A 35 22.11 -16.76 -5.93
N ASN A 36 23.34 -17.28 -5.85
CA ASN A 36 24.59 -16.51 -5.97
C ASN A 36 24.82 -15.89 -7.38
N LYS A 37 24.07 -16.31 -8.41
CA LYS A 37 24.21 -15.81 -9.79
C LYS A 37 23.08 -14.86 -10.21
N LEU A 38 22.09 -14.66 -9.36
CA LEU A 38 20.96 -13.77 -9.62
C LEU A 38 21.26 -12.35 -9.16
N ASN A 39 20.59 -11.39 -9.79
CA ASN A 39 20.56 -10.03 -9.26
C ASN A 39 19.87 -10.07 -7.87
N PRO A 40 20.46 -9.49 -6.82
CA PRO A 40 19.91 -9.49 -5.47
C PRO A 40 18.45 -9.03 -5.39
N LEU A 41 18.04 -7.99 -6.12
CA LEU A 41 16.67 -7.47 -6.10
C LEU A 41 15.66 -8.42 -6.77
N GLN A 42 16.07 -9.06 -7.88
CA GLN A 42 15.23 -10.06 -8.55
C GLN A 42 15.09 -11.32 -7.68
N TYR A 43 16.18 -11.73 -7.03
CA TYR A 43 16.16 -12.83 -6.08
C TYR A 43 15.22 -12.54 -4.90
N VAL A 44 15.30 -11.35 -4.31
CA VAL A 44 14.39 -10.94 -3.23
C VAL A 44 12.95 -10.97 -3.71
N THR A 45 12.63 -10.45 -4.88
CA THR A 45 11.25 -10.47 -5.41
C THR A 45 10.69 -11.90 -5.49
N ILE A 46 11.48 -12.86 -6.00
CA ILE A 46 11.12 -14.28 -6.06
C ILE A 46 10.87 -14.83 -4.65
N VAL A 47 11.81 -14.60 -3.73
CA VAL A 47 11.76 -15.07 -2.35
C VAL A 47 10.58 -14.47 -1.59
N SER A 48 10.25 -13.19 -1.82
CA SER A 48 9.07 -12.54 -1.26
C SER A 48 7.79 -13.26 -1.67
N ILE A 49 7.65 -13.61 -2.95
CA ILE A 49 6.45 -14.31 -3.44
C ILE A 49 6.32 -15.70 -2.80
N VAL A 50 7.44 -16.43 -2.70
CA VAL A 50 7.48 -17.73 -2.02
C VAL A 50 7.13 -17.59 -0.53
N GLY A 51 7.71 -16.61 0.16
CA GLY A 51 7.45 -16.37 1.58
C GLY A 51 6.00 -15.96 1.88
N HIS A 52 5.36 -15.18 1.00
CA HIS A 52 3.94 -14.83 1.16
C HIS A 52 2.98 -15.94 0.73
N SER A 53 3.46 -16.98 0.04
CA SER A 53 2.65 -18.12 -0.42
C SER A 53 2.36 -19.16 0.67
N PHE A 54 3.06 -19.11 1.80
CA PHE A 54 2.83 -20.01 2.93
C PHE A 54 1.49 -19.74 3.62
N ASN A 55 0.78 -20.82 3.95
CA ASN A 55 -0.47 -20.74 4.72
C ASN A 55 -0.21 -20.33 6.18
N ASP A 56 0.88 -20.82 6.79
CA ASP A 56 1.28 -20.45 8.14
C ASP A 56 2.24 -19.24 8.12
N HIS A 57 1.81 -18.16 8.76
CA HIS A 57 2.61 -16.94 8.89
C HIS A 57 3.85 -17.13 9.77
N LEU A 58 3.86 -18.10 10.69
CA LEU A 58 5.06 -18.41 11.47
C LEU A 58 6.13 -19.13 10.63
N GLU A 59 5.72 -20.04 9.75
CA GLU A 59 6.64 -20.66 8.79
C GLU A 59 7.23 -19.64 7.82
N SER A 60 6.41 -18.72 7.32
CA SER A 60 6.83 -17.59 6.50
C SER A 60 7.90 -16.74 7.21
N LEU A 61 7.68 -16.42 8.49
CA LEU A 61 8.62 -15.65 9.30
C LEU A 61 9.97 -16.36 9.45
N ASN A 62 9.95 -17.64 9.83
CA ASN A 62 11.16 -18.44 9.97
C ASN A 62 11.93 -18.53 8.65
N TYR A 63 11.22 -18.72 7.53
CA TYR A 63 11.82 -18.73 6.20
C TYR A 63 12.57 -17.43 5.89
N PHE A 64 11.94 -16.28 6.12
CA PHE A 64 12.59 -14.98 5.88
C PHE A 64 13.77 -14.75 6.82
N GLU A 65 13.67 -15.10 8.10
CA GLU A 65 14.78 -14.98 9.05
C GLU A 65 15.97 -15.85 8.66
N ASP A 66 15.72 -17.10 8.28
CA ASP A 66 16.77 -18.02 7.86
C ASP A 66 17.50 -17.50 6.61
N LEU A 67 16.76 -16.90 5.67
CA LEU A 67 17.33 -16.30 4.47
C LEU A 67 18.20 -15.08 4.75
N ILE A 68 17.78 -14.24 5.69
CA ILE A 68 18.54 -13.06 6.12
C ILE A 68 19.83 -13.52 6.83
N LYS A 69 19.76 -14.58 7.65
CA LYS A 69 20.93 -15.16 8.36
C LYS A 69 21.89 -15.87 7.41
N SER A 70 21.37 -16.64 6.45
CA SER A 70 22.19 -17.48 5.57
C SER A 70 22.90 -16.70 4.46
N ASN A 71 22.33 -15.57 4.03
CA ASN A 71 22.83 -14.81 2.88
C ASN A 71 23.49 -13.49 3.31
N SER A 72 24.60 -13.58 4.05
CA SER A 72 25.38 -12.41 4.49
C SER A 72 25.94 -11.56 3.34
N ALA A 73 25.99 -12.10 2.12
CA ALA A 73 26.43 -11.42 0.91
C ALA A 73 25.34 -10.62 0.18
N LEU A 74 24.10 -10.56 0.69
CA LEU A 74 23.05 -9.72 0.14
C LEU A 74 23.42 -8.24 0.23
N SER A 75 23.06 -7.46 -0.81
CA SER A 75 23.15 -6.01 -0.74
C SER A 75 22.25 -5.47 0.37
N GLU A 76 22.60 -4.32 0.94
CA GLU A 76 21.80 -3.67 1.99
C GLU A 76 20.36 -3.40 1.52
N GLU A 77 20.17 -3.02 0.25
CA GLU A 77 18.86 -2.84 -0.38
C GLU A 77 18.01 -4.12 -0.40
N ALA A 78 18.66 -5.25 -0.69
CA ALA A 78 18.00 -6.55 -0.72
C ALA A 78 17.61 -7.01 0.69
N LYS A 79 18.45 -6.74 1.70
CA LYS A 79 18.13 -6.98 3.11
C LYS A 79 16.93 -6.15 3.56
N ILE A 80 16.91 -4.85 3.25
CA ILE A 80 15.77 -3.97 3.55
C ILE A 80 14.49 -4.52 2.93
N CYS A 81 14.52 -4.90 1.66
CA CYS A 81 13.35 -5.48 0.99
C CYS A 81 12.81 -6.72 1.71
N LEU A 82 13.69 -7.64 2.13
CA LEU A 82 13.28 -8.84 2.89
C LEU A 82 12.74 -8.48 4.27
N GLN A 83 13.36 -7.54 4.97
CA GLN A 83 12.86 -7.05 6.25
C GLN A 83 11.49 -6.38 6.11
N MET A 84 11.21 -5.71 4.99
CA MET A 84 9.88 -5.15 4.71
C MET A 84 8.83 -6.25 4.52
N ASP A 85 9.19 -7.40 3.93
CA ASP A 85 8.31 -8.56 3.86
C ASP A 85 8.09 -9.19 5.24
N VAL A 86 9.14 -9.26 6.08
CA VAL A 86 9.03 -9.67 7.48
C VAL A 86 8.06 -8.77 8.25
N VAL A 87 8.12 -7.44 8.07
CA VAL A 87 7.17 -6.50 8.66
C VAL A 87 5.73 -6.89 8.28
N ILE A 88 5.45 -7.15 7.01
CA ILE A 88 4.10 -7.54 6.55
C ILE A 88 3.64 -8.83 7.25
N VAL A 89 4.52 -9.82 7.39
CA VAL A 89 4.20 -11.07 8.11
C VAL A 89 3.96 -10.83 9.60
N LEU A 90 4.78 -9.99 10.25
CA LEU A 90 4.60 -9.59 11.65
C LEU A 90 3.27 -8.87 11.88
N LEU A 91 2.87 -7.99 10.94
CA LEU A 91 1.57 -7.33 10.97
C LEU A 91 0.42 -8.35 10.89
N LYS A 92 0.51 -9.35 10.01
CA LYS A 92 -0.47 -10.45 9.91
C LYS A 92 -0.52 -11.31 11.19
N LEU A 93 0.60 -11.48 11.88
CA LEU A 93 0.69 -12.16 13.19
C LEU A 93 0.20 -11.28 14.36
N GLY A 94 -0.17 -10.02 14.13
CA GLY A 94 -0.58 -9.08 15.17
C GLY A 94 0.57 -8.51 16.03
N LYS A 95 1.83 -8.75 15.64
CA LYS A 95 3.02 -8.23 16.34
C LYS A 95 3.37 -6.81 15.89
N LEU A 96 2.50 -5.86 16.24
CA LEU A 96 2.59 -4.46 15.77
C LEU A 96 3.83 -3.72 16.29
N ILE A 97 4.28 -4.00 17.51
CA ILE A 97 5.43 -3.30 18.14
C ILE A 97 6.73 -3.69 17.41
N ASP A 98 6.93 -4.98 17.19
CA ASP A 98 8.12 -5.50 16.49
C ASP A 98 8.16 -4.98 15.05
N ALA A 99 7.01 -4.94 14.37
CA ALA A 99 6.87 -4.39 13.03
C ALA A 99 7.26 -2.90 12.96
N GLN A 100 6.86 -2.09 13.95
CA GLN A 100 7.19 -0.66 14.01
C GLN A 100 8.68 -0.41 14.24
N ASN A 101 9.27 -1.09 15.22
CA ASN A 101 10.70 -0.95 15.51
C ASN A 101 11.55 -1.31 14.28
N LEU A 102 11.13 -2.34 13.53
CA LEU A 102 11.79 -2.76 12.31
C LEU A 102 11.59 -1.75 11.16
N LEU A 103 10.41 -1.13 11.05
CA LEU A 103 10.16 -0.05 10.09
C LEU A 103 11.01 1.18 10.36
N GLU A 104 11.09 1.65 11.61
CA GLU A 104 11.87 2.83 11.99
C GLU A 104 13.36 2.61 11.71
N THR A 105 13.90 1.47 12.16
CA THR A 105 15.31 1.11 11.93
C THR A 105 15.64 1.08 10.44
N ASN A 106 14.77 0.47 9.62
CA ASN A 106 15.01 0.37 8.18
C ASN A 106 14.77 1.70 7.46
N GLY A 107 13.87 2.55 7.94
CA GLY A 107 13.69 3.91 7.44
C GLY A 107 14.97 4.74 7.59
N ASP A 108 15.58 4.71 8.77
CA ASP A 108 16.84 5.42 9.04
C ASP A 108 17.99 4.95 8.16
N ILE A 109 18.07 3.66 7.87
CA ILE A 109 19.08 3.09 6.97
C ILE A 109 18.77 3.50 5.54
N LEU A 110 17.52 3.38 5.10
CA LEU A 110 17.06 3.72 3.75
C LEU A 110 17.40 5.17 3.41
N PHE A 111 17.10 6.14 4.28
CA PHE A 111 17.38 7.55 3.99
C PHE A 111 18.87 7.92 4.03
N LYS A 112 19.74 7.07 4.57
CA LYS A 112 21.21 7.26 4.55
C LYS A 112 21.86 6.73 3.27
N LEU A 113 21.23 5.76 2.61
CA LEU A 113 21.74 5.18 1.38
C LEU A 113 21.56 6.15 0.20
N GLN A 114 22.55 6.18 -0.70
CA GLN A 114 22.49 6.98 -1.92
C GLN A 114 22.22 6.07 -3.13
N SER A 115 21.47 6.57 -4.11
CA SER A 115 21.16 5.85 -5.38
C SER A 115 20.36 4.55 -5.21
N ILE A 116 19.29 4.60 -4.42
CA ILE A 116 18.44 3.43 -4.12
C ILE A 116 17.44 3.18 -5.25
N ASP A 117 17.20 1.90 -5.55
CA ASP A 117 16.18 1.47 -6.51
C ASP A 117 14.74 1.81 -6.02
N SER A 118 13.88 2.26 -6.94
CA SER A 118 12.47 2.58 -6.69
C SER A 118 11.69 1.41 -6.06
N LEU A 119 12.09 0.17 -6.34
CA LEU A 119 11.48 -1.03 -5.77
C LEU A 119 11.61 -1.09 -4.25
N VAL A 120 12.74 -0.63 -3.71
CA VAL A 120 12.99 -0.63 -2.25
C VAL A 120 12.05 0.35 -1.56
N PHE A 121 11.90 1.56 -2.12
CA PHE A 121 10.93 2.54 -1.64
C PHE A 121 9.50 2.05 -1.76
N SER A 122 9.14 1.42 -2.88
CA SER A 122 7.83 0.80 -3.07
C SER A 122 7.53 -0.22 -1.94
N LYS A 123 8.45 -1.15 -1.66
CA LYS A 123 8.28 -2.13 -0.58
C LYS A 123 8.20 -1.46 0.81
N TYR A 124 9.04 -0.47 1.07
CA TYR A 124 9.04 0.25 2.34
C TYR A 124 7.71 0.98 2.59
N TYR A 125 7.26 1.80 1.63
CA TYR A 125 6.00 2.54 1.77
C TYR A 125 4.79 1.62 1.78
N LYS A 126 4.84 0.45 1.11
CA LYS A 126 3.80 -0.57 1.23
C LYS A 126 3.69 -1.08 2.68
N SER A 127 4.79 -1.56 3.26
CA SER A 127 4.80 -2.06 4.64
C SER A 127 4.42 -0.98 5.66
N LEU A 128 4.84 0.27 5.42
CA LEU A 128 4.46 1.41 6.23
C LEU A 128 2.96 1.70 6.15
N SER A 129 2.38 1.67 4.94
CA SER A 129 0.94 1.85 4.75
C SER A 129 0.13 0.75 5.44
N GLU A 130 0.51 -0.52 5.33
CA GLU A 130 -0.16 -1.62 6.04
C GLU A 130 -0.09 -1.45 7.57
N CYS A 131 1.05 -0.99 8.09
CA CYS A 131 1.18 -0.71 9.52
C CYS A 131 0.21 0.39 9.98
N TYR A 132 0.13 1.49 9.24
CA TYR A 132 -0.79 2.59 9.57
C TYR A 132 -2.25 2.26 9.31
N LYS A 133 -2.55 1.33 8.40
CA LYS A 133 -3.91 0.83 8.19
C LYS A 133 -4.44 0.13 9.45
N LEU A 134 -3.57 -0.62 10.15
CA LEU A 134 -3.93 -1.33 11.38
C LEU A 134 -3.88 -0.42 12.63
N LYS A 135 -2.85 0.43 12.74
CA LYS A 135 -2.64 1.28 13.93
C LYS A 135 -3.50 2.55 13.91
N GLY A 136 -3.75 3.12 12.72
CA GLY A 136 -4.01 4.54 12.58
C GLY A 136 -2.77 5.39 12.93
N PRO A 137 -2.81 6.72 12.74
CA PRO A 137 -3.92 7.55 12.25
C PRO A 137 -4.07 7.53 10.72
N ALA A 138 -5.29 7.81 10.23
CA ALA A 138 -5.62 7.75 8.80
C ALA A 138 -4.81 8.73 7.92
N HIS A 139 -4.36 9.86 8.46
CA HIS A 139 -3.53 10.82 7.71
C HIS A 139 -2.15 10.27 7.36
N GLU A 140 -1.55 9.46 8.26
CA GLU A 140 -0.24 8.85 8.06
C GLU A 140 -0.33 7.71 7.05
N TYR A 141 -1.41 6.93 7.12
CA TYR A 141 -1.76 5.97 6.09
C TYR A 141 -1.86 6.64 4.72
N HIS A 142 -2.64 7.72 4.60
CA HIS A 142 -2.85 8.43 3.35
C HIS A 142 -1.52 8.89 2.72
N LYS A 143 -0.64 9.51 3.52
CA LYS A 143 0.67 9.96 3.06
C LYS A 143 1.55 8.78 2.61
N ALA A 144 1.59 7.69 3.39
CA ALA A 144 2.36 6.50 3.05
C ALA A 144 1.84 5.82 1.76
N ALA A 145 0.53 5.73 1.60
CA ALA A 145 -0.10 5.13 0.42
C ALA A 145 0.13 5.95 -0.86
N LEU A 146 0.09 7.28 -0.79
CA LEU A 146 0.46 8.13 -1.93
C LEU A 146 1.93 7.98 -2.33
N MET A 147 2.84 7.88 -1.36
CA MET A 147 4.24 7.59 -1.64
C MET A 147 4.41 6.20 -2.27
N TYR A 148 3.70 5.19 -1.78
CA TYR A 148 3.70 3.85 -2.39
C TYR A 148 3.29 3.89 -3.87
N ILE A 149 2.23 4.62 -4.20
CA ILE A 149 1.78 4.81 -5.59
C ILE A 149 2.84 5.53 -6.44
N THR A 150 3.55 6.49 -5.87
CA THR A 150 4.57 7.27 -6.59
C THR A 150 5.74 6.39 -7.03
N TYR A 151 6.12 5.40 -6.22
CA TYR A 151 7.22 4.47 -6.51
C TYR A 151 6.79 3.16 -7.18
N THR A 152 5.49 2.94 -7.38
CA THR A 152 4.93 1.69 -7.90
C THR A 152 4.18 1.94 -9.19
N ASN A 153 4.49 1.16 -10.24
CA ASN A 153 3.70 1.21 -11.45
C ASN A 153 2.33 0.56 -11.20
N ILE A 154 1.28 1.40 -11.10
CA ILE A 154 -0.09 0.98 -10.86
C ILE A 154 -0.55 -0.04 -11.92
N ASP A 155 -0.10 0.06 -13.17
CA ASP A 155 -0.56 -0.81 -14.25
C ASP A 155 -0.23 -2.29 -14.03
N LYS A 156 0.78 -2.59 -13.21
CA LYS A 156 1.18 -3.95 -12.86
C LYS A 156 0.32 -4.59 -11.77
N LEU A 157 -0.45 -3.79 -11.01
CA LEU A 157 -1.33 -4.32 -9.96
C LEU A 157 -2.56 -5.00 -10.58
N SER A 158 -3.07 -6.02 -9.90
CA SER A 158 -4.33 -6.66 -10.29
C SER A 158 -5.50 -5.69 -10.12
N SER A 159 -6.60 -5.92 -10.84
CA SER A 159 -7.81 -5.09 -10.71
C SER A 159 -8.40 -5.11 -9.29
N GLU A 160 -8.25 -6.24 -8.59
CA GLU A 160 -8.67 -6.40 -7.19
C GLU A 160 -7.82 -5.52 -6.26
N ASP A 161 -6.49 -5.63 -6.36
CA ASP A 161 -5.58 -4.85 -5.51
C ASP A 161 -5.73 -3.33 -5.78
N LYS A 162 -5.98 -2.94 -7.04
CA LYS A 162 -6.27 -1.54 -7.41
C LYS A 162 -7.53 -1.04 -6.73
N TYR A 163 -8.58 -1.86 -6.71
CA TYR A 163 -9.85 -1.52 -6.10
C TYR A 163 -9.75 -1.37 -4.58
N GLU A 164 -9.08 -2.30 -3.91
CA GLU A 164 -8.85 -2.24 -2.46
C GLU A 164 -8.02 -1.01 -2.10
N LEU A 165 -6.88 -0.81 -2.77
CA LEU A 165 -6.01 0.34 -2.53
C LEU A 165 -6.72 1.68 -2.78
N ALA A 166 -7.49 1.79 -3.86
CA ALA A 166 -8.25 3.00 -4.15
C ALA A 166 -9.32 3.28 -3.08
N THR A 167 -9.98 2.23 -2.59
CA THR A 167 -10.99 2.34 -1.54
C THR A 167 -10.36 2.81 -0.24
N ASP A 168 -9.25 2.20 0.18
CA ASP A 168 -8.56 2.55 1.42
C ASP A 168 -8.02 3.99 1.39
N ILE A 169 -7.41 4.41 0.28
CA ILE A 169 -6.91 5.78 0.11
C ILE A 169 -8.06 6.78 0.15
N ALA A 170 -9.17 6.48 -0.53
CA ALA A 170 -10.33 7.35 -0.53
C ALA A 170 -10.90 7.53 0.89
N LEU A 171 -11.09 6.41 1.62
CA LEU A 171 -11.54 6.43 3.00
C LEU A 171 -10.57 7.21 3.89
N ALA A 172 -9.27 7.01 3.75
CA ALA A 172 -8.25 7.70 4.52
C ALA A 172 -8.18 9.20 4.22
N ALA A 173 -8.41 9.62 2.96
CA ALA A 173 -8.49 11.03 2.59
C ALA A 173 -9.70 11.73 3.24
N ILE A 174 -10.85 11.06 3.24
CA ILE A 174 -12.09 11.60 3.81
C ILE A 174 -12.01 11.66 5.34
N SER A 175 -11.55 10.58 5.98
CA SER A 175 -11.45 10.45 7.43
C SER A 175 -10.25 11.24 8.01
N GLY A 176 -9.08 11.17 7.39
CA GLY A 176 -7.83 11.71 7.92
C GLY A 176 -7.88 13.17 8.35
N GLU A 177 -7.61 13.44 9.63
CA GLU A 177 -7.53 14.79 10.15
C GLU A 177 -6.42 15.58 9.46
N GLY A 178 -6.68 16.85 9.13
CA GLY A 178 -5.69 17.72 8.48
C GLY A 178 -5.55 17.55 6.96
N ILE A 179 -6.30 16.64 6.33
CA ILE A 179 -6.32 16.49 4.87
C ILE A 179 -7.37 17.43 4.28
N TYR A 180 -6.90 18.49 3.62
CA TYR A 180 -7.72 19.46 2.89
C TYR A 180 -7.34 19.56 1.39
N ASN A 181 -6.18 19.04 1.00
CA ASN A 181 -5.75 19.01 -0.40
C ASN A 181 -6.17 17.70 -1.06
N PHE A 182 -7.38 17.67 -1.61
CA PHE A 182 -7.90 16.50 -2.35
C PHE A 182 -7.36 16.43 -3.80
N GLY A 183 -6.76 17.52 -4.30
CA GLY A 183 -6.18 17.58 -5.64
C GLY A 183 -5.07 16.56 -5.86
N GLU A 184 -4.25 16.28 -4.84
CA GLU A 184 -3.22 15.24 -4.89
C GLU A 184 -3.81 13.86 -5.12
N VAL A 185 -4.90 13.53 -4.44
CA VAL A 185 -5.58 12.24 -4.60
C VAL A 185 -6.23 12.17 -5.98
N ILE A 186 -6.95 13.22 -6.39
CA ILE A 186 -7.63 13.29 -7.69
C ILE A 186 -6.66 13.15 -8.87
N ALA A 187 -5.44 13.68 -8.74
CA ALA A 187 -4.40 13.56 -9.75
C ALA A 187 -3.91 12.11 -9.95
N THR A 188 -4.14 11.21 -8.99
CA THR A 188 -3.70 9.82 -9.09
C THR A 188 -4.65 8.99 -9.96
N PRO A 189 -4.13 8.17 -10.90
CA PRO A 189 -4.97 7.33 -11.75
C PRO A 189 -5.66 6.18 -11.00
N ILE A 190 -5.21 5.87 -9.76
CA ILE A 190 -5.78 4.81 -8.92
C ILE A 190 -7.26 5.10 -8.59
N LEU A 191 -7.63 6.37 -8.38
CA LEU A 191 -9.00 6.77 -8.02
C LEU A 191 -10.02 6.40 -9.11
N LYS A 192 -9.60 6.46 -10.38
CA LYS A 192 -10.46 6.06 -11.51
C LYS A 192 -10.79 4.57 -11.49
N SER A 193 -10.04 3.74 -10.75
CA SER A 193 -10.34 2.32 -10.57
C SER A 193 -11.60 2.08 -9.74
N LEU A 194 -12.10 3.09 -9.03
CA LEU A 194 -13.39 3.03 -8.33
C LEU A 194 -14.59 3.23 -9.27
N LEU A 195 -14.38 3.82 -10.45
CA LEU A 195 -15.45 4.00 -11.43
C LEU A 195 -15.89 2.62 -11.94
N ASN A 196 -17.20 2.37 -11.93
CA ASN A 196 -17.84 1.06 -12.21
C ASN A 196 -17.74 0.01 -11.10
N THR A 197 -17.39 0.41 -9.87
CA THR A 197 -17.40 -0.48 -8.69
C THR A 197 -18.51 -0.06 -7.71
N PRO A 198 -18.92 -0.91 -6.75
CA PRO A 198 -19.93 -0.51 -5.75
C PRO A 198 -19.49 0.71 -4.91
N ASN A 199 -18.20 1.02 -4.87
CA ASN A 199 -17.64 2.17 -4.16
C ASN A 199 -17.46 3.42 -5.03
N ALA A 200 -18.10 3.48 -6.21
CA ALA A 200 -18.05 4.67 -7.06
C ALA A 200 -18.48 5.95 -6.34
N TRP A 201 -19.35 5.84 -5.32
CA TRP A 201 -19.76 6.98 -4.49
C TRP A 201 -18.60 7.65 -3.74
N LEU A 202 -17.52 6.93 -3.41
CA LEU A 202 -16.32 7.52 -2.78
C LEU A 202 -15.59 8.47 -3.73
N TYR A 203 -15.57 8.13 -5.02
CA TYR A 203 -15.01 9.00 -6.06
C TYR A 203 -15.81 10.30 -6.14
N ASP A 204 -17.14 10.21 -6.24
CA ASP A 204 -18.01 11.38 -6.30
C ASP A 204 -17.91 12.25 -5.03
N LEU A 205 -17.76 11.61 -3.87
CA LEU A 205 -17.61 12.30 -2.59
C LEU A 205 -16.30 13.09 -2.50
N ILE A 206 -15.19 12.54 -2.99
CA ILE A 206 -13.90 13.24 -3.04
C ILE A 206 -13.95 14.43 -3.99
N TYR A 207 -14.61 14.28 -5.15
CA TYR A 207 -14.83 15.40 -6.07
C TYR A 207 -15.72 16.49 -5.46
N ALA A 208 -16.79 16.11 -4.75
CA ALA A 208 -17.64 17.07 -4.05
C ALA A 208 -16.86 17.82 -2.94
N LEU A 209 -16.01 17.12 -2.19
CA LEU A 209 -15.12 17.71 -1.18
C LEU A 209 -14.13 18.71 -1.81
N ASN A 210 -13.47 18.32 -2.90
CA ASN A 210 -12.52 19.19 -3.59
C ASN A 210 -13.17 20.47 -4.11
N ASN A 211 -14.38 20.36 -4.67
CA ASN A 211 -15.11 21.52 -5.18
C ASN A 211 -15.83 22.32 -4.08
N GLY A 212 -15.91 21.78 -2.85
CA GLY A 212 -16.64 22.41 -1.76
C GLY A 212 -18.16 22.44 -2.01
N ASP A 213 -18.69 21.51 -2.79
CA ASP A 213 -20.12 21.44 -3.10
C ASP A 213 -20.88 20.67 -1.99
N VAL A 214 -21.46 21.45 -1.07
CA VAL A 214 -22.23 20.94 0.08
C VAL A 214 -23.50 20.21 -0.37
N ASP A 215 -24.14 20.64 -1.46
CA ASP A 215 -25.39 20.05 -1.93
C ASP A 215 -25.15 18.66 -2.54
N THR A 216 -24.12 18.56 -3.39
CA THR A 216 -23.70 17.28 -3.96
C THR A 216 -23.18 16.34 -2.87
N PHE A 217 -22.41 16.84 -1.91
CA PHE A 217 -21.95 16.07 -0.76
C PHE A 217 -23.11 15.46 0.04
N ASN A 218 -24.10 16.27 0.42
CA ASN A 218 -25.27 15.78 1.16
C ASN A 218 -26.05 14.74 0.35
N LYS A 219 -26.32 15.01 -0.93
CA LYS A 219 -27.02 14.05 -1.82
C LYS A 219 -26.29 12.71 -1.91
N THR A 220 -24.97 12.72 -2.08
CA THR A 220 -24.16 11.49 -2.17
C THR A 220 -24.21 10.68 -0.87
N ILE A 221 -24.17 11.35 0.29
CA ILE A 221 -24.36 10.69 1.58
C ILE A 221 -25.79 10.13 1.71
N GLU A 222 -26.81 10.90 1.31
CA GLU A 222 -28.20 10.48 1.41
C GLU A 222 -28.53 9.25 0.58
N LEU A 223 -28.01 9.17 -0.64
CA LEU A 223 -28.15 8.02 -1.53
C LEU A 223 -27.45 6.77 -0.99
N ASN A 224 -26.34 6.94 -0.28
CA ASN A 224 -25.49 5.84 0.19
C ASN A 224 -25.51 5.66 1.72
N LYS A 225 -26.57 6.12 2.40
CA LYS A 225 -26.69 6.08 3.87
C LYS A 225 -26.35 4.70 4.45
N SER A 226 -26.88 3.62 3.86
CA SER A 226 -26.64 2.25 4.36
C SER A 226 -25.16 1.86 4.37
N VAL A 227 -24.43 2.18 3.30
CA VAL A 227 -22.99 1.85 3.17
C VAL A 227 -22.14 2.80 4.02
N TYR A 228 -22.49 4.09 4.04
CA TYR A 228 -21.79 5.10 4.82
C TYR A 228 -21.83 4.83 6.32
N PHE A 229 -23.02 4.50 6.86
CA PHE A 229 -23.18 4.20 8.29
C PHE A 229 -22.67 2.81 8.70
N ASN A 230 -22.42 1.93 7.73
CA ASN A 230 -21.79 0.64 8.01
C ASN A 230 -20.27 0.76 8.20
N SER A 231 -19.63 1.84 7.74
CA SER A 231 -18.18 2.05 7.88
C SER A 231 -17.85 2.80 9.19
N PRO A 232 -17.26 2.14 10.21
CA PRO A 232 -17.02 2.78 11.52
C PRO A 232 -16.15 4.03 11.44
N ALA A 233 -15.17 4.05 10.52
CA ALA A 233 -14.25 5.17 10.30
C ALA A 233 -14.95 6.45 9.82
N LEU A 234 -16.05 6.33 9.06
CA LEU A 234 -16.80 7.47 8.53
C LEU A 234 -17.87 7.98 9.50
N VAL A 235 -18.39 7.09 10.35
CA VAL A 235 -19.39 7.44 11.36
C VAL A 235 -18.76 8.21 12.50
N SER A 236 -17.61 7.75 13.01
CA SER A 236 -16.90 8.40 14.12
C SER A 236 -16.48 9.84 13.79
N GLN A 237 -16.18 10.12 12.52
CA GLN A 237 -15.70 11.42 12.05
C GLN A 237 -16.72 12.18 11.20
N HIS A 238 -17.99 11.78 11.21
CA HIS A 238 -19.03 12.40 10.38
C HIS A 238 -19.14 13.92 10.59
N GLU A 239 -19.02 14.38 11.83
CA GLU A 239 -19.09 15.80 12.17
C GLU A 239 -17.87 16.57 11.63
N SER A 240 -16.68 15.99 11.75
CA SER A 240 -15.44 16.53 11.17
C SER A 240 -15.50 16.60 9.65
N ILE A 241 -16.07 15.58 8.98
CA ILE A 241 -16.22 15.59 7.52
C ILE A 241 -17.16 16.72 7.08
N LYS A 242 -18.28 16.93 7.78
CA LYS A 242 -19.17 18.08 7.50
C LYS A 242 -18.45 19.41 7.65
N GLN A 243 -17.66 19.58 8.72
CA GLN A 243 -16.84 20.77 8.90
C GLN A 243 -15.82 20.94 7.76
N LYS A 244 -15.18 19.85 7.30
CA LYS A 244 -14.25 19.89 6.16
C LYS A 244 -14.90 20.42 4.89
N VAL A 245 -16.08 19.93 4.52
CA VAL A 245 -16.80 20.39 3.31
C VAL A 245 -17.08 21.89 3.39
N VAL A 246 -17.52 22.39 4.54
CA VAL A 246 -17.81 23.82 4.75
C VAL A 246 -16.54 24.67 4.70
N LEU A 247 -15.43 24.18 5.26
CA LEU A 247 -14.15 24.87 5.18
C LEU A 247 -13.65 24.94 3.73
N LEU A 248 -13.74 23.84 2.98
CA LEU A 248 -13.32 23.78 1.58
C LEU A 248 -14.20 24.67 0.70
N SER A 249 -15.51 24.73 0.94
CA SER A 249 -16.40 25.64 0.23
C SER A 249 -16.02 27.11 0.49
N LEU A 250 -15.71 27.46 1.74
CA LEU A 250 -15.25 28.81 2.08
C LEU A 250 -13.90 29.15 1.45
N ILE A 251 -12.97 28.21 1.42
CA ILE A 251 -11.67 28.35 0.76
C ILE A 251 -11.87 28.59 -0.75
N ASN A 252 -12.70 27.78 -1.41
CA ASN A 252 -12.97 27.91 -2.84
C ASN A 252 -13.64 29.25 -3.16
N ILE A 253 -14.62 29.70 -2.35
CA ILE A 253 -15.24 31.03 -2.50
C ILE A 253 -14.20 32.15 -2.32
N ALA A 254 -13.24 32.01 -1.40
CA ALA A 254 -12.18 33.00 -1.21
C ALA A 254 -11.19 33.04 -2.40
N PHE A 255 -10.86 31.88 -2.98
CA PHE A 255 -10.04 31.79 -4.19
C PHE A 255 -10.76 32.36 -5.42
N GLU A 256 -12.04 32.07 -5.61
CA GLU A 256 -12.86 32.62 -6.69
C GLU A 256 -13.03 34.15 -6.58
N ARG A 257 -13.06 34.68 -5.35
CA ARG A 257 -13.11 36.13 -5.07
C ARG A 257 -11.77 36.84 -5.16
N SER A 258 -10.68 36.12 -5.43
CA SER A 258 -9.36 36.72 -5.66
C SER A 258 -9.02 36.87 -7.15
N PRO A 259 -9.76 37.66 -7.96
CA PRO A 259 -9.19 38.33 -9.12
C PRO A 259 -8.91 39.79 -8.75
N ASN A 260 -7.71 40.05 -8.23
CA ASN A 260 -7.07 41.37 -8.25
C ASN A 260 -5.56 41.18 -8.25
#